data_AF-A0A1W6MWW5-F1
#
_entry.id   AF-A0A1W6MWW5-F1
#
_cell.length_a   1.000
_cell.length_b   1.000
_cell.length_c   1.000
_cell.angle_alpha   90.00
_cell.angle_beta   90.00
_cell.angle_gamma   90.00
#
_symmetry.space_group_name_H-M   'P 1'
#
loop_
_entity.id
_entity.type
_entity.pdbx_description
1 polymer ?
#
loop_
_entity_poly.entity_id
_entity_poly.type
_entity_poly.pdbx_seq_one_letter_code
_entity_poly.pdbx_strand_id
1 'polypeptide(L)'
;MGVVIYAGGRFPRGRIVSPVTHKYAVGASVICPFGHRSEKGLFEVMRHLPDDGGRGLQYRLKSVTDGHERTAFEAALEIPPPLDAAS
;
A
#
# COMPACT_ATOMS: atom_id res chain seq x y z
N MET A 1 -18.42 -23.82 -12.55
CA MET A 1 -17.58 -22.66 -12.21
C MET A 1 -17.61 -22.52 -10.70
N GLY A 2 -16.47 -22.74 -10.07
CA GLY A 2 -16.37 -23.18 -8.67
C GLY A 2 -16.76 -22.10 -7.66
N VAL A 3 -17.66 -22.47 -6.76
CA VAL A 3 -17.94 -21.73 -5.52
C VAL A 3 -16.82 -22.05 -4.52
N VAL A 4 -16.30 -21.04 -3.84
CA VAL A 4 -15.49 -21.26 -2.63
C VAL A 4 -16.12 -20.44 -1.52
N ILE A 5 -16.81 -21.14 -0.64
CA ILE A 5 -17.39 -20.61 0.60
C ILE A 5 -16.34 -20.78 1.69
N TYR A 6 -15.92 -19.69 2.31
CA TYR A 6 -15.26 -19.75 3.62
C TYR A 6 -16.25 -19.28 4.67
N ALA A 7 -16.87 -20.25 5.35
CA ALA A 7 -17.67 -20.04 6.53
C ALA A 7 -16.76 -20.02 7.76
N GLY A 8 -16.95 -19.06 8.66
CA GLY A 8 -16.41 -19.14 10.03
C GLY A 8 -15.91 -17.83 10.62
N GLY A 9 -16.74 -16.79 10.70
CA GLY A 9 -16.40 -15.58 11.44
C GLY A 9 -17.66 -14.81 11.82
N ARG A 10 -18.03 -14.86 13.11
CA ARG A 10 -19.22 -14.19 13.65
C ARG A 10 -18.94 -12.69 13.77
N PHE A 11 -19.15 -11.94 12.68
CA PHE A 11 -18.99 -10.49 12.68
C PHE A 11 -20.22 -9.81 13.33
N PRO A 12 -20.06 -8.98 14.38
CA PRO A 12 -21.17 -8.20 14.90
C PRO A 12 -21.54 -7.10 13.89
N ARG A 13 -22.84 -7.07 13.56
CA ARG A 13 -23.65 -5.95 13.05
C ARG A 13 -22.91 -4.88 12.24
N GLY A 14 -23.11 -4.95 10.92
CA GLY A 14 -23.53 -3.77 10.16
C GLY A 14 -22.47 -2.70 9.91
N ARG A 15 -21.42 -3.06 9.20
CA ARG A 15 -20.82 -2.14 8.23
C ARG A 15 -20.53 -2.97 6.99
N ILE A 16 -21.12 -2.62 5.85
CA ILE A 16 -20.58 -3.02 4.55
C ILE A 16 -19.24 -2.33 4.49
N VAL A 17 -18.21 -2.95 5.04
CA VAL A 17 -16.84 -2.54 4.83
C VAL A 17 -16.60 -2.99 3.41
N SER A 18 -16.84 -2.09 2.44
CA SER A 18 -16.26 -2.22 1.11
C SER A 18 -14.83 -2.71 1.33
N PRO A 19 -14.40 -3.81 0.70
CA PRO A 19 -13.07 -4.36 0.95
C PRO A 19 -12.11 -3.20 0.78
N VAL A 20 -11.45 -2.84 1.87
CA VAL A 20 -10.53 -1.71 1.89
C VAL A 20 -9.52 -1.97 0.77
N THR A 21 -9.68 -1.26 -0.34
CA THR A 21 -8.98 -1.58 -1.58
C THR A 21 -7.74 -0.72 -1.61
N HIS A 22 -6.62 -1.33 -1.28
CA HIS A 22 -5.30 -0.75 -1.44
C HIS A 22 -5.07 -0.40 -2.92
N LYS A 23 -4.66 0.85 -3.21
CA LYS A 23 -4.34 1.30 -4.58
C LYS A 23 -3.10 0.63 -5.16
N TYR A 24 -2.13 0.31 -4.31
CA TYR A 24 -0.87 -0.30 -4.70
C TYR A 24 -0.87 -1.77 -4.32
N ALA A 25 -0.36 -2.63 -5.21
CA ALA A 25 -0.20 -4.05 -4.94
C ALA A 25 1.15 -4.33 -4.26
N VAL A 26 1.24 -5.43 -3.51
CA VAL A 26 2.52 -5.96 -3.03
C VAL A 26 3.42 -6.29 -4.23
N GLY A 27 4.67 -5.85 -4.18
CA GLY A 27 5.66 -5.90 -5.27
C GLY A 27 5.63 -4.68 -6.19
N ALA A 28 4.70 -3.74 -6.01
CA ALA A 28 4.70 -2.51 -6.81
C ALA A 28 5.79 -1.54 -6.34
N SER A 29 6.45 -0.89 -7.29
CA SER A 29 7.36 0.22 -7.03
C SER A 29 6.58 1.52 -6.85
N VAL A 30 6.82 2.23 -5.75
CA VAL A 30 6.21 3.51 -5.40
C VAL A 30 7.29 4.52 -5.04
N ILE A 31 7.02 5.78 -5.30
CA ILE A 31 7.85 6.88 -4.83
C ILE A 31 7.28 7.33 -3.49
N CYS A 32 8.13 7.32 -2.45
CA CYS A 32 7.77 7.82 -1.13
C CYS A 32 8.66 9.02 -0.78
N PRO A 33 8.09 10.16 -0.36
CA PRO A 33 8.87 11.22 0.25
C PRO A 33 9.41 10.75 1.60
N PHE A 34 10.69 11.02 1.83
CA PHE A 34 11.42 10.67 3.04
C PHE A 34 12.19 11.91 3.53
N GLY A 35 12.15 12.16 4.84
CA GLY A 35 12.93 13.25 5.46
C GLY A 35 12.27 14.63 5.37
N HIS A 36 12.99 15.63 5.87
CA HIS A 36 12.50 17.02 6.00
C HIS A 36 12.71 17.85 4.71
N ARG A 37 13.53 17.35 3.77
CA ARG A 37 13.91 18.05 2.52
C ARG A 37 13.12 17.63 1.28
N SER A 38 11.99 16.95 1.45
CA SER A 38 11.21 16.41 0.31
C SER A 38 12.02 15.46 -0.58
N GLU A 39 13.01 14.77 0.00
CA GLU A 39 13.77 13.75 -0.73
C GLU A 39 12.80 12.63 -1.10
N LYS A 40 12.76 12.26 -2.38
CA LYS A 40 11.88 11.20 -2.87
C LYS A 40 12.72 9.97 -3.15
N GLY A 41 12.36 8.84 -2.54
CA GLY A 41 13.02 7.56 -2.77
C GLY A 41 12.10 6.59 -3.51
N LEU A 42 12.70 5.63 -4.21
CA LEU A 42 12.01 4.48 -4.78
C LEU A 42 11.90 3.38 -3.73
N PHE A 43 10.68 2.90 -3.50
CA PHE A 43 10.39 1.84 -2.56
C PHE A 43 9.50 0.77 -3.19
N GLU A 44 9.66 -0.46 -2.76
CA GLU A 44 8.81 -1.59 -3.14
C GLU A 44 7.78 -1.85 -2.04
N VAL A 45 6.51 -2.04 -2.41
CA VAL A 45 5.44 -2.40 -1.48
C VAL A 45 5.64 -3.84 -1.02
N MET A 46 6.02 -4.05 0.24
CA MET A 46 6.21 -5.37 0.83
C MET A 46 4.93 -5.95 1.41
N ARG A 47 4.05 -5.10 1.97
CA ARG A 47 2.83 -5.55 2.64
C ARG A 47 1.80 -4.44 2.74
N HIS A 48 0.54 -4.81 2.58
CA HIS A 48 -0.60 -3.95 2.88
C HIS A 48 -0.88 -3.98 4.38
N LEU A 49 -1.02 -2.80 4.99
CA LEU A 49 -1.40 -2.68 6.39
C LEU A 49 -2.86 -2.21 6.48
N PRO A 50 -3.61 -2.69 7.49
CA PRO A 50 -4.94 -2.20 7.75
C PRO A 50 -4.89 -0.72 8.17
N ASP A 51 -6.01 -0.04 7.97
CA ASP A 51 -6.24 1.30 8.50
C ASP A 51 -6.24 1.26 10.04
N ASP A 52 -5.31 1.97 10.67
CA ASP A 52 -5.22 2.08 12.12
C ASP A 52 -6.10 3.24 12.59
N GLY A 53 -7.40 2.96 12.76
CA GLY A 53 -8.35 3.88 13.37
C GLY A 53 -8.80 5.07 12.51
N GLY A 54 -8.94 4.89 11.19
CA GLY A 54 -9.46 5.91 10.28
C GLY A 54 -8.42 6.89 9.74
N ARG A 55 -7.13 6.60 9.93
CA ARG A 55 -6.01 7.49 9.56
C ARG A 55 -5.55 7.31 8.10
N GLY A 56 -6.05 6.31 7.41
CA GLY A 56 -5.72 5.98 6.02
C GLY A 56 -4.98 4.67 5.89
N LEU A 57 -4.98 4.14 4.66
CA LEU A 57 -4.32 2.88 4.33
C LEU A 57 -2.82 3.05 4.41
N GLN A 58 -2.17 2.07 5.02
CA GLN A 58 -0.73 2.06 5.20
C GLN A 58 -0.11 0.93 4.39
N TYR A 59 1.14 1.14 4.03
CA TYR A 59 1.96 0.17 3.32
C TYR A 59 3.28 0.01 4.05
N ARG A 60 3.71 -1.23 4.21
CA ARG A 60 5.09 -1.53 4.53
C ARG A 60 5.86 -1.52 3.21
N LEU A 61 6.82 -0.64 3.14
CA LEU A 61 7.66 -0.36 1.99
C LEU A 61 9.10 -0.77 2.29
N LYS A 62 9.83 -1.20 1.27
CA LYS A 62 11.26 -1.46 1.36
C LYS A 62 11.99 -0.59 0.34
N SER A 63 12.99 0.15 0.81
CA SER A 63 13.82 0.99 -0.07
C SER A 63 14.55 0.11 -1.07
N VAL A 64 14.44 0.46 -2.36
CA VAL A 64 15.14 -0.27 -3.42
C VAL A 64 16.65 0.03 -3.37
N THR A 65 17.01 1.26 -2.96
CA THR A 65 18.41 1.72 -2.91
C THR A 65 19.13 1.24 -1.65
N ASP A 66 18.44 1.28 -0.52
CA ASP A 66 19.05 1.18 0.82
C ASP A 66 18.64 -0.12 1.54
N GLY A 67 17.59 -0.80 1.08
CA GLY A 67 17.06 -2.02 1.69
C GLY A 67 16.30 -1.80 3.00
N HIS A 68 16.28 -0.58 3.53
CA HIS A 68 15.56 -0.22 4.74
C HIS A 68 14.05 -0.30 4.57
N GLU A 69 13.38 -0.88 5.58
CA GLU A 69 11.92 -0.96 5.61
C GLU A 69 11.31 0.26 6.31
N ARG A 70 10.20 0.77 5.78
CA ARG A 70 9.44 1.87 6.36
C ARG A 70 7.95 1.68 6.13
N THR A 71 7.14 2.24 7.02
CA THR A 71 5.70 2.35 6.84
C THR A 71 5.32 3.73 6.32
N ALA A 72 4.48 3.79 5.29
CA ALA A 72 3.95 5.05 4.75
C ALA A 72 2.46 4.93 4.41
N PHE A 73 1.76 6.06 4.47
CA PHE A 73 0.35 6.14 4.09
C PHE A 73 0.18 6.20 2.58
N GLU A 74 -0.91 5.64 2.08
CA GLU A 74 -1.30 5.71 0.67
C GLU A 74 -1.26 7.12 0.11
N ALA A 75 -1.73 8.09 0.89
CA ALA A 75 -1.84 9.48 0.49
C ALA A 75 -0.47 10.16 0.27
N ALA A 76 0.60 9.59 0.82
CA ALA A 76 1.95 10.10 0.67
C ALA A 76 2.71 9.42 -0.48
N LEU A 77 2.13 8.40 -1.13
CA LEU A 77 2.80 7.64 -2.18
C LEU A 77 2.44 8.16 -3.57
N GLU A 78 3.42 8.09 -4.46
CA GLU A 78 3.28 8.47 -5.86
C GLU A 78 3.66 7.27 -6.75
N ILE A 79 2.96 7.11 -7.87
CA ILE A 79 3.30 6.09 -8.87
C ILE A 79 4.51 6.61 -9.65
N PRO A 80 5.62 5.84 -9.77
CA PRO A 80 6.74 6.24 -10.62
C PRO A 80 6.27 6.36 -12.07
N PRO A 81 6.85 7.28 -12.87
CA PRO A 81 6.49 7.42 -14.26
C PRO A 81 6.69 6.08 -15.00
N PRO A 82 5.77 5.71 -15.91
CA PRO A 82 5.95 4.51 -16.72
C PRO A 82 7.21 4.64 -17.56
N LEU A 83 8.03 3.59 -17.60
CA LEU A 83 9.32 3.56 -18.29
C LEU A 83 9.20 3.81 -19.82
N ASP A 84 7.99 3.74 -20.38
CA ASP A 84 7.67 4.03 -21.79
C ASP A 84 7.59 5.53 -22.14
N ALA A 85 7.66 6.46 -21.18
CA ALA A 85 7.53 7.89 -21.45
C ALA A 85 8.85 8.60 -21.89
N ALA A 86 9.93 7.85 -22.09
CA ALA A 86 11.20 8.34 -22.62
C ALA A 86 11.40 7.85 -24.07
N SER A 87 10.82 8.55 -25.03
CA SER A 87 11.18 8.45 -26.46
C SER A 87 11.10 9.82 -27.11
#